data_AF-A0A2G5WYH0-F1
#
_entry.id   AF-A0A2G5WYH0-F1
#
_cell.length_a   1.000
_cell.length_b   1.000
_cell.length_c   1.000
_cell.angle_alpha   90.00
_cell.angle_beta   90.00
_cell.angle_gamma   90.00
#
_symmetry.space_group_name_H-M   'P 1'
#
loop_
_entity.id
_entity.type
_entity.pdbx_description
1 polymer ?
#
loop_
_entity_poly.entity_id
_entity_poly.type
_entity_poly.pdbx_seq_one_letter_code
_entity_poly.pdbx_strand_id
1 'polypeptide(L)'
;MANQEKDFVSIGGLVGKMSGGKIVNCRVEGKIIYDGAVSNVAGLVGSMENGEIENSSSNMEIINVADFRKLFEDLRTACGQIEINKRCILLSGIDEMEESLGKATFKNKYRAFVESAADHMTLLAPFITGLREFL
;
A
#
# COMPACT_ATOMS: atom_id res chain seq x y z
N MET A 1 9.25 -18.28 -32.61
CA MET A 1 8.30 -17.76 -31.61
C MET A 1 9.04 -17.76 -30.28
N ALA A 2 9.44 -16.59 -29.79
CA ALA A 2 10.08 -16.49 -28.47
C ALA A 2 8.97 -16.65 -27.42
N ASN A 3 9.04 -17.73 -26.65
CA ASN A 3 8.20 -17.91 -25.47
C ASN A 3 8.68 -16.85 -24.46
N GLN A 4 7.95 -15.76 -24.30
CA GLN A 4 8.26 -14.82 -23.22
C GLN A 4 7.91 -15.53 -21.91
N GLU A 5 8.93 -16.04 -21.21
CA GLU A 5 8.78 -16.38 -19.80
C GLU A 5 8.30 -15.11 -19.10
N LYS A 6 7.05 -15.16 -18.64
CA LYS A 6 6.52 -14.11 -17.80
C LYS A 6 7.25 -14.24 -16.47
N ASP A 7 8.23 -13.38 -16.22
CA ASP A 7 8.96 -13.37 -14.96
C ASP A 7 7.97 -13.25 -13.80
N PHE A 8 7.81 -14.34 -13.04
CA PHE A 8 6.94 -14.38 -11.88
C PHE A 8 7.61 -13.64 -10.73
N VAL A 9 7.33 -12.35 -10.60
CA VAL A 9 7.79 -11.56 -9.46
C VAL A 9 7.11 -12.08 -8.20
N SER A 10 7.91 -12.47 -7.21
CA SER A 10 7.43 -12.96 -5.91
C SER A 10 8.10 -12.17 -4.79
N ILE A 11 7.30 -11.66 -3.86
CA ILE A 11 7.75 -10.85 -2.73
C ILE A 11 7.39 -11.58 -1.44
N GLY A 12 8.38 -11.80 -0.58
CA GLY A 12 8.18 -12.31 0.77
C GLY A 12 8.80 -11.35 1.77
N GLY A 13 8.22 -11.28 2.97
CA GLY A 13 8.79 -10.47 4.05
C GLY A 13 10.19 -10.94 4.48
N LEU A 14 10.47 -12.24 4.36
CA LEU A 14 11.81 -12.81 4.53
C LEU A 14 12.48 -13.15 3.19
N VAL A 15 11.77 -13.89 2.33
CA VAL A 15 12.32 -14.46 1.09
C VAL A 15 11.34 -14.30 -0.06
N GLY A 16 11.76 -13.68 -1.16
CA GLY A 16 10.94 -13.56 -2.37
C GLY A 16 10.55 -14.91 -2.98
N LYS A 17 11.56 -15.70 -3.37
CA LYS A 17 11.39 -17.06 -3.91
C LYS A 17 12.37 -18.02 -3.24
N MET A 18 11.89 -19.18 -2.82
CA MET A 18 12.68 -20.25 -2.24
C MET A 18 12.54 -21.52 -3.08
N SER A 19 13.66 -22.12 -3.47
CA SER A 19 13.71 -23.40 -4.18
C SER A 19 14.59 -24.37 -3.39
N GLY A 20 13.97 -25.31 -2.68
CA GLY A 20 14.66 -26.14 -1.70
C GLY A 20 14.93 -25.42 -0.37
N GLY A 21 15.52 -26.16 0.59
CA GLY A 21 15.99 -25.60 1.86
C GLY A 21 14.93 -25.52 2.96
N LYS A 22 15.32 -24.94 4.11
CA LYS A 22 14.45 -24.77 5.27
C LYS A 22 14.52 -23.35 5.82
N ILE A 23 13.36 -22.79 6.16
CA ILE A 23 13.22 -21.59 6.99
C ILE A 23 12.70 -22.06 8.35
N VAL A 24 13.50 -21.87 9.40
CA VAL A 24 13.22 -22.43 10.72
C VAL A 24 13.37 -21.36 11.78
N ASN A 25 12.45 -21.32 12.75
CA ASN A 25 12.51 -20.43 13.92
C ASN A 25 12.64 -18.94 13.56
N CYS A 26 12.03 -18.51 12.46
CA CYS A 26 12.10 -17.14 11.99
C CYS A 26 10.84 -16.35 12.38
N ARG A 27 11.01 -15.07 12.73
CA ARG A 27 9.92 -14.12 12.97
C ARG A 27 10.14 -12.86 12.15
N VAL A 28 9.12 -12.43 11.41
CA VAL A 28 9.18 -11.25 10.55
C VAL A 28 8.03 -10.33 10.87
N GLU A 29 8.32 -9.04 11.03
CA GLU A 29 7.33 -7.99 11.32
C GLU A 29 7.66 -6.75 10.50
N GLY A 30 6.64 -6.01 10.06
CA GLY A 30 6.83 -4.82 9.25
C GLY A 30 5.76 -4.65 8.19
N LYS A 31 6.10 -3.90 7.14
CA LYS A 31 5.20 -3.62 6.01
C LYS A 31 5.86 -4.01 4.68
N ILE A 32 5.10 -4.63 3.79
CA ILE A 32 5.46 -4.83 2.39
C ILE A 32 4.63 -3.85 1.58
N ILE A 33 5.27 -2.87 0.95
CA ILE A 33 4.64 -1.91 0.05
C ILE A 33 5.17 -2.21 -1.35
N TYR A 34 4.29 -2.56 -2.28
CA TYR A 34 4.69 -2.88 -3.64
C TYR A 34 3.81 -2.19 -4.68
N ASP A 35 4.39 -1.96 -5.86
CA ASP A 35 3.72 -1.39 -7.03
C ASP A 35 3.99 -2.27 -8.25
N GLY A 36 3.06 -2.29 -9.18
CA GLY A 36 3.14 -3.07 -10.41
C GLY A 36 2.64 -4.52 -10.29
N ALA A 37 2.87 -5.28 -11.36
CA ALA A 37 2.37 -6.64 -11.49
C ALA A 37 3.26 -7.63 -10.71
N VAL A 38 2.76 -8.08 -9.55
CA VAL A 38 3.40 -9.11 -8.73
C VAL A 38 2.56 -10.38 -8.76
N SER A 39 3.21 -11.54 -8.86
CA SER A 39 2.51 -12.82 -8.96
C SER A 39 2.14 -13.36 -7.59
N ASN A 40 3.04 -13.24 -6.61
CA ASN A 40 2.81 -13.69 -5.24
C ASN A 40 3.38 -12.69 -4.24
N VAL A 41 2.61 -12.35 -3.21
CA VAL A 41 3.06 -11.52 -2.09
C VAL A 41 2.65 -12.20 -0.79
N ALA A 42 3.59 -12.40 0.11
CA ALA A 42 3.34 -13.07 1.38
C ALA A 42 4.20 -12.50 2.52
N GLY A 43 3.72 -12.63 3.75
CA GLY A 43 4.40 -12.10 4.93
C GLY A 43 5.74 -12.77 5.24
N LEU A 44 5.97 -14.01 4.80
CA LEU A 44 7.21 -14.74 5.06
C LEU A 44 7.94 -15.11 3.76
N VAL A 45 7.32 -15.94 2.91
CA VAL A 45 7.92 -16.40 1.64
C VAL A 45 6.95 -16.17 0.49
N GLY A 46 7.36 -15.39 -0.51
CA GLY A 46 6.50 -15.06 -1.66
C GLY A 46 6.17 -16.28 -2.52
N SER A 47 7.16 -17.13 -2.81
CA SER A 47 6.96 -18.38 -3.55
C SER A 47 7.92 -19.45 -3.03
N MET A 48 7.43 -20.68 -2.88
CA MET A 48 8.22 -21.81 -2.41
C MET A 48 8.04 -23.03 -3.30
N GLU A 49 9.15 -23.64 -3.66
CA GLU A 49 9.21 -24.89 -4.40
C GLU A 49 10.14 -25.86 -3.67
N ASN A 50 9.69 -27.07 -3.37
CA ASN A 50 10.48 -28.13 -2.73
C ASN A 50 11.19 -27.76 -1.42
N GLY A 51 10.66 -26.81 -0.64
CA GLY A 51 11.25 -26.37 0.63
C GLY A 51 10.35 -26.56 1.84
N GLU A 52 10.86 -26.23 3.02
CA GLU A 52 10.14 -26.39 4.30
C GLU A 52 10.15 -25.08 5.12
N ILE A 53 9.03 -24.76 5.75
CA ILE A 53 8.94 -23.71 6.78
C ILE A 53 8.51 -24.38 8.07
N GLU A 54 9.32 -24.21 9.11
CA GLU A 54 9.07 -24.78 10.44
C GLU A 54 9.15 -23.69 11.51
N ASN A 55 8.23 -23.71 12.48
CA ASN A 55 8.22 -22.82 13.65
C ASN A 55 8.48 -21.34 13.33
N SER A 56 7.93 -20.85 12.21
CA SER A 56 8.15 -19.49 11.76
C SER A 56 6.84 -18.73 11.69
N SER A 57 6.91 -17.42 11.90
CA SER A 57 5.73 -16.54 11.95
C SER A 57 6.01 -15.23 11.23
N SER A 58 4.95 -14.63 10.68
CA SER A 58 5.00 -13.30 10.10
C SER A 58 3.82 -12.47 10.56
N ASN A 59 4.09 -11.25 11.00
CA ASN A 59 3.12 -10.21 11.24
C ASN A 59 3.44 -9.03 10.31
N MET A 60 3.22 -9.25 9.01
CA MET A 60 3.45 -8.25 7.98
C MET A 60 2.13 -7.62 7.55
N GLU A 61 2.11 -6.31 7.43
CA GLU A 61 1.08 -5.59 6.69
C GLU A 61 1.45 -5.60 5.20
N ILE A 62 0.55 -6.05 4.33
CA ILE A 62 0.80 -6.13 2.88
C ILE A 62 -0.06 -5.09 2.18
N ILE A 63 0.60 -4.26 1.39
CA ILE A 63 0.06 -3.05 0.82
C ILE A 63 0.37 -3.03 -0.69
N ASN A 64 -0.67 -2.91 -1.52
CA ASN A 64 -0.58 -2.69 -2.95
C ASN A 64 -0.83 -1.22 -3.30
N VAL A 65 0.15 -0.56 -3.93
CA VAL A 65 0.04 0.86 -4.32
C VAL A 65 -1.06 1.10 -5.38
N ALA A 66 -1.44 0.09 -6.17
CA ALA A 66 -2.55 0.22 -7.12
C ALA A 66 -3.89 0.50 -6.42
N ASP A 67 -4.14 -0.12 -5.26
CA ASP A 67 -5.34 0.11 -4.47
C ASP A 67 -5.36 1.56 -3.94
N PHE A 68 -4.17 2.16 -3.74
CA PHE A 68 -4.04 3.55 -3.30
C PHE A 68 -4.34 4.53 -4.38
N ARG A 69 -3.81 4.33 -5.59
CA ARG A 69 -4.12 5.20 -6.72
C ARG A 69 -5.62 5.30 -6.91
N LYS A 70 -6.32 4.17 -6.84
CA LYS A 70 -7.78 4.14 -6.92
C LYS A 70 -8.45 4.91 -5.78
N LEU A 71 -8.01 4.73 -4.53
CA LEU A 71 -8.52 5.50 -3.39
C LEU A 71 -8.33 7.02 -3.59
N PHE A 72 -7.16 7.44 -4.06
CA PHE A 72 -6.86 8.86 -4.34
C PHE A 72 -7.66 9.39 -5.54
N GLU A 73 -7.86 8.60 -6.59
CA GLU A 73 -8.74 8.94 -7.71
C GLU A 73 -10.19 9.15 -7.23
N ASP A 74 -10.74 8.19 -6.48
CA ASP A 74 -12.11 8.29 -5.95
C ASP A 74 -12.25 9.50 -5.00
N LEU A 75 -11.21 9.79 -4.20
CA LEU A 75 -11.15 10.96 -3.34
C LEU A 75 -11.13 12.28 -4.13
N ARG A 76 -10.35 12.36 -5.22
CA ARG A 76 -10.36 13.52 -6.13
C ARG A 76 -11.74 13.70 -6.78
N THR A 77 -12.38 12.61 -7.19
CA THR A 77 -13.74 12.64 -7.73
C THR A 77 -14.75 13.16 -6.70
N ALA A 78 -14.64 12.73 -5.44
CA ALA A 78 -15.47 13.25 -4.35
C ALA A 78 -15.25 14.76 -4.16
N CYS A 79 -14.00 15.23 -4.15
CA CYS A 79 -13.69 16.67 -4.09
C CYS A 79 -14.26 17.47 -5.27
N GLY A 80 -14.58 16.83 -6.40
CA GLY A 80 -15.30 17.45 -7.52
C GLY A 80 -16.66 18.04 -7.14
N GLN A 81 -17.30 17.52 -6.08
CA GLN A 81 -18.59 17.97 -5.55
C GLN A 81 -18.48 19.15 -4.57
N ILE A 82 -17.25 19.57 -4.24
CA ILE A 82 -16.96 20.66 -3.30
C ILE A 82 -16.84 21.99 -4.06
N GLU A 83 -17.18 23.07 -3.36
CA GLU A 83 -17.05 24.46 -3.84
C GLU A 83 -15.63 24.74 -4.36
N ILE A 84 -15.55 25.43 -5.52
CA ILE A 84 -14.31 25.60 -6.28
C ILE A 84 -13.17 26.27 -5.49
N ASN A 85 -13.51 27.21 -4.61
CA ASN A 85 -12.61 27.95 -3.74
C ASN A 85 -11.93 27.08 -2.67
N LYS A 86 -12.59 26.01 -2.21
CA LYS A 86 -12.02 25.07 -1.22
C LYS A 86 -11.40 23.84 -1.90
N ARG A 87 -11.91 23.47 -3.08
CA ARG A 87 -11.45 22.31 -3.85
C ARG A 87 -9.97 22.35 -4.19
N CYS A 88 -9.41 23.50 -4.57
CA CYS A 88 -7.99 23.60 -4.93
C CYS A 88 -7.06 23.22 -3.77
N ILE A 89 -7.39 23.64 -2.55
CA ILE A 89 -6.59 23.32 -1.34
C ILE A 89 -6.66 21.81 -1.07
N LEU A 90 -7.84 21.23 -1.18
CA LEU A 90 -8.04 19.79 -0.99
C LEU A 90 -7.29 18.95 -2.04
N LEU A 91 -7.38 19.33 -3.32
CA LEU A 91 -6.67 18.64 -4.40
C LEU A 91 -5.15 18.73 -4.21
N SER A 92 -4.61 19.89 -3.86
CA SER A 92 -3.18 20.04 -3.53
C SER A 92 -2.78 19.16 -2.34
N GLY A 93 -3.62 19.10 -1.30
CA GLY A 93 -3.38 18.24 -0.14
C GLY A 93 -3.41 16.74 -0.47
N ILE A 94 -4.27 16.33 -1.41
CA ILE A 94 -4.32 14.97 -1.95
C ILE A 94 -3.02 14.65 -2.70
N ASP A 95 -2.59 15.54 -3.61
CA ASP A 95 -1.36 15.34 -4.40
C ASP A 95 -0.13 15.22 -3.49
N GLU A 96 0.02 16.12 -2.51
CA GLU A 96 1.13 16.07 -1.54
C GLU A 96 1.11 14.81 -0.68
N MET A 97 -0.08 14.31 -0.34
CA MET A 97 -0.24 13.09 0.43
C MET A 97 0.08 11.86 -0.40
N GLU A 98 -0.39 11.77 -1.64
CA GLU A 98 -0.07 10.68 -2.57
C GLU A 98 1.44 10.60 -2.86
N GLU A 99 2.09 11.73 -3.09
CA GLU A 99 3.55 11.79 -3.28
C GLU A 99 4.35 11.33 -2.05
N SER A 100 3.73 11.35 -0.87
CA SER A 100 4.35 10.96 0.39
C SER A 100 4.13 9.49 0.76
N LEU A 101 3.43 8.69 -0.06
CA LEU A 101 3.19 7.27 0.20
C LEU A 101 4.48 6.49 0.46
N GLY A 102 4.45 5.65 1.50
CA GLY A 102 5.60 4.84 1.94
C GLY A 102 6.74 5.65 2.58
N LYS A 103 6.61 6.98 2.72
CA LYS A 103 7.61 7.84 3.36
C LYS A 103 7.17 8.20 4.78
N ALA A 104 8.13 8.43 5.68
CA ALA A 104 7.86 8.89 7.04
C ALA A 104 7.09 10.24 7.10
N THR A 105 7.11 11.01 6.01
CA THR A 105 6.39 12.28 5.87
C THR A 105 4.89 12.10 5.64
N PHE A 106 4.41 10.90 5.27
CA PHE A 106 2.99 10.63 5.00
C PHE A 106 2.08 11.07 6.13
N LYS A 107 2.44 10.72 7.36
CA LYS A 107 1.68 11.06 8.56
C LYS A 107 1.43 12.57 8.70
N ASN A 108 2.42 13.39 8.36
CA ASN A 108 2.28 14.84 8.43
C ASN A 108 1.37 15.37 7.32
N LYS A 109 1.47 14.82 6.11
CA LYS A 109 0.60 15.20 4.97
C LYS A 109 -0.84 14.76 5.17
N TYR A 110 -1.07 13.55 5.69
CA TYR A 110 -2.39 13.07 6.09
C TYR A 110 -3.08 14.01 7.08
N ARG A 111 -2.36 14.44 8.13
CA ARG A 111 -2.93 15.37 9.13
C ARG A 111 -3.31 16.71 8.53
N ALA A 112 -2.43 17.30 7.72
CA ALA A 112 -2.69 18.58 7.05
C ALA A 112 -3.89 18.50 6.09
N PHE A 113 -4.04 17.37 5.39
CA PHE A 113 -5.22 17.13 4.55
C PHE A 113 -6.51 17.02 5.39
N VAL A 114 -6.51 16.23 6.46
CA VAL A 114 -7.69 16.06 7.33
C VAL A 114 -8.12 17.39 7.94
N GLU A 115 -7.17 18.25 8.34
CA GLU A 115 -7.44 19.60 8.81
C GLU A 115 -8.14 20.46 7.74
N SER A 116 -7.66 20.39 6.49
CA SER A 116 -8.28 21.10 5.36
C SER A 116 -9.65 20.53 4.96
N ALA A 117 -9.87 19.24 5.21
CA ALA A 117 -11.09 18.49 4.90
C ALA A 117 -12.18 18.61 5.97
N ALA A 118 -11.91 19.26 7.10
CA ALA A 118 -12.80 19.29 8.27
C ALA A 118 -14.23 19.76 7.96
N ASP A 119 -14.37 20.78 7.10
CA ASP A 119 -15.67 21.32 6.68
C ASP A 119 -16.47 20.40 5.76
N HIS A 120 -15.84 19.33 5.26
CA HIS A 120 -16.38 18.43 4.24
C HIS A 120 -16.36 16.95 4.67
N MET A 121 -16.24 16.69 5.97
CA MET A 121 -16.13 15.34 6.52
C MET A 121 -17.31 14.43 6.17
N THR A 122 -18.52 14.97 5.98
CA THR A 122 -19.69 14.17 5.55
C THR A 122 -19.45 13.45 4.23
N LEU A 123 -18.70 14.07 3.32
CA LEU A 123 -18.35 13.51 2.03
C LEU A 123 -17.02 12.73 2.09
N LEU A 124 -16.06 13.22 2.88
CA LEU A 124 -14.67 12.75 2.84
C LEU A 124 -14.34 11.67 3.90
N ALA A 125 -15.18 11.48 4.93
CA ALA A 125 -14.94 10.52 6.01
C ALA A 125 -14.71 9.06 5.57
N PRO A 126 -15.43 8.51 4.57
CA PRO A 126 -15.17 7.15 4.09
C PRO A 126 -13.73 6.97 3.60
N PHE A 127 -13.19 7.96 2.89
CA PHE A 127 -11.82 7.95 2.36
C PHE A 127 -10.78 8.18 3.46
N ILE A 128 -11.07 9.06 4.43
CA ILE A 128 -10.17 9.32 5.56
C ILE A 128 -9.92 8.06 6.39
N THR A 129 -10.91 7.17 6.49
CA THR A 129 -10.75 5.88 7.17
C THR A 129 -9.79 4.97 6.40
N GLY A 130 -9.98 4.82 5.09
CA GLY A 130 -9.05 4.05 4.25
C GLY A 130 -7.63 4.62 4.29
N LEU A 131 -7.48 5.95 4.25
CA LEU A 131 -6.18 6.61 4.34
C LEU A 131 -5.43 6.37 5.66
N ARG A 132 -6.12 6.01 6.76
CA ARG A 132 -5.47 5.70 8.06
C ARG A 132 -4.72 4.38 8.06
N GLU A 133 -5.07 3.46 7.17
CA GLU A 133 -4.36 2.18 7.04
C GLU A 133 -2.88 2.40 6.61
N PHE A 134 -2.53 3.63 6.19
CA PHE A 134 -1.18 3.99 5.73
C PHE A 134 -0.34 4.74 6.77
N LEU A 135 -0.84 4.90 8.00
CA LEU A 135 -0.08 5.46 9.13
C LEU A 135 0.84 4.42 9.80
#